data_AF-A0A1R4IQG3-F1
#
_entry.id   AF-A0A1R4IQG3-F1
#
_cell.length_a   1.000
_cell.length_b   1.000
_cell.length_c   1.000
_cell.angle_alpha   90.00
_cell.angle_beta   90.00
_cell.angle_gamma   90.00
#
_symmetry.space_group_name_H-M   'P 1'
#
loop_
_entity.id
_entity.type
_entity.pdbx_description
1 polymer ?
#
loop_
_entity_poly.entity_id
_entity_poly.type
_entity_poly.pdbx_seq_one_letter_code
_entity_poly.pdbx_strand_id
1 'polypeptide(L)'
;MNLQIEKLYTLSKKPMRRIIGLMSGTSLDGLDIALCTIYGSGKESKLHLEKFTTLDYPADFRDRVRQVFAKREIDQQVLCGLHGQIGVLHGQMVNQALSGWDVPAQDVDCIASHGQTVYHAPRHLTNDMRFPDSTLQIGEADHIASATGIITIADFRQKHIAHGGQGAPLAVYGDYLLFSDPAENRFLLNIGGISNFTFLPSDQSDQQAYATDLGPGNTMMNQYVLEQYGLEMDRDAHIARSGTVEKQLLTALLTEPFLDQSFPKTTGPELFNLDYLKQAQSRTGQLDIPSENVMATLNMFSALAITQGIKRAAKDIEQYTVFVSGGGLHNELLLEHIRASLNGARVTTFSELGVNPDAKEACLFAILANETLAGAPANVSAIKDSPAVCMGKVSFPY
;
A
#
# COMPACT_ATOMS: atom_id res chain seq x y z
N MET A 1 -8.52 -40.10 2.11
CA MET A 1 -8.09 -38.74 2.48
C MET A 1 -8.96 -37.76 1.70
N ASN A 2 -9.37 -36.62 2.27
CA ASN A 2 -10.10 -35.61 1.49
C ASN A 2 -9.17 -35.10 0.37
N LEU A 3 -9.57 -35.22 -0.90
CA LEU A 3 -8.75 -34.88 -2.07
C LEU A 3 -8.33 -33.40 -2.09
N GLN A 4 -9.14 -32.50 -1.54
CA GLN A 4 -8.81 -31.07 -1.45
C GLN A 4 -7.70 -30.80 -0.43
N ILE A 5 -7.70 -31.54 0.69
CA ILE A 5 -6.62 -31.48 1.68
C ILE A 5 -5.32 -32.05 1.07
N GLU A 6 -5.41 -33.13 0.30
CA GLU A 6 -4.26 -33.69 -0.41
C GLU A 6 -3.69 -32.73 -1.45
N LYS A 7 -4.56 -32.06 -2.22
CA LYS A 7 -4.18 -31.02 -3.17
C LYS A 7 -3.46 -29.89 -2.44
N LEU A 8 -4.05 -29.36 -1.37
CA LEU A 8 -3.44 -28.28 -0.56
C LEU A 8 -2.06 -28.66 -0.01
N TYR A 9 -1.92 -29.88 0.51
CA TYR A 9 -0.63 -30.40 0.99
C TYR A 9 0.41 -30.56 -0.14
N THR A 10 -0.04 -30.96 -1.33
CA THR A 10 0.85 -31.04 -2.49
C THR A 10 1.30 -29.65 -2.94
N LEU A 11 0.37 -28.68 -2.95
CA LEU A 11 0.67 -27.28 -3.27
C LEU A 11 1.69 -26.67 -2.31
N SER A 12 1.57 -26.92 -0.99
CA SER A 12 2.52 -26.38 -0.02
C SER A 12 3.96 -26.85 -0.23
N LYS A 13 4.17 -27.98 -0.92
CA LYS A 13 5.51 -28.52 -1.21
C LYS A 13 6.10 -28.14 -2.56
N LYS A 14 5.34 -27.50 -3.46
CA LYS A 14 5.86 -27.16 -4.78
C LYS A 14 7.01 -26.14 -4.68
N PRO A 15 8.07 -26.25 -5.51
CA PRO A 15 9.11 -25.21 -5.57
C PRO A 15 8.62 -23.91 -6.23
N MET A 16 7.53 -24.01 -6.98
CA MET A 16 6.91 -22.94 -7.77
C MET A 16 5.39 -23.08 -7.70
N ARG A 17 4.68 -21.97 -7.53
CA ARG A 17 3.21 -21.92 -7.47
C ARG A 17 2.68 -20.85 -8.40
N ARG A 18 1.60 -21.17 -9.12
CA ARG A 18 0.89 -20.22 -9.99
C ARG A 18 -0.33 -19.70 -9.26
N ILE A 19 -0.30 -18.45 -8.82
CA ILE A 19 -1.27 -17.86 -7.91
C ILE A 19 -1.91 -16.65 -8.58
N ILE A 20 -3.24 -16.58 -8.56
CA ILE A 20 -3.97 -15.36 -8.92
C ILE A 20 -4.12 -14.50 -7.68
N GLY A 21 -3.63 -13.26 -7.71
CA GLY A 21 -3.94 -12.25 -6.72
C GLY A 21 -5.10 -11.37 -7.15
N LEU A 22 -6.03 -11.10 -6.23
CA LEU A 22 -7.17 -10.21 -6.42
C LEU A 22 -7.11 -9.04 -5.45
N MET A 23 -7.19 -7.83 -5.99
CA MET A 23 -7.32 -6.61 -5.18
C MET A 23 -8.49 -5.76 -5.67
N SER A 24 -9.33 -5.33 -4.73
CA SER A 24 -10.38 -4.35 -4.96
C SER A 24 -10.17 -3.18 -4.02
N GLY A 25 -9.76 -2.05 -4.59
CA GLY A 25 -9.52 -0.82 -3.86
C GLY A 25 -10.77 -0.24 -3.21
N THR A 26 -10.57 0.77 -2.37
CA THR A 26 -11.67 1.53 -1.76
C THR A 26 -12.35 2.49 -2.74
N SER A 27 -11.75 2.76 -3.90
CA SER A 27 -12.36 3.55 -4.97
C SER A 27 -13.54 2.85 -5.64
N LEU A 28 -13.62 1.52 -5.51
CA LEU A 28 -14.64 0.66 -6.14
C LEU A 28 -14.64 0.77 -7.68
N ASP A 29 -13.50 1.05 -8.31
CA ASP A 29 -13.45 1.24 -9.77
C ASP A 29 -13.52 -0.11 -10.50
N GLY A 30 -12.81 -1.12 -9.98
CA GLY A 30 -12.77 -2.45 -10.57
C GLY A 30 -12.05 -3.48 -9.71
N LEU A 31 -11.84 -4.66 -10.29
CA LEU A 31 -11.07 -5.75 -9.72
C LEU A 31 -9.74 -5.89 -10.46
N ASP A 32 -8.64 -5.71 -9.75
CA ASP A 32 -7.30 -6.01 -10.22
C ASP A 32 -7.04 -7.50 -10.10
N ILE A 33 -6.65 -8.12 -11.21
CA ILE A 33 -6.40 -9.56 -11.31
C ILE A 33 -4.98 -9.76 -11.84
N ALA A 34 -4.09 -10.29 -10.99
CA ALA A 34 -2.71 -10.59 -11.34
C ALA A 34 -2.46 -12.10 -11.31
N LEU A 35 -2.08 -12.70 -12.43
CA LEU A 35 -1.60 -14.07 -12.48
C LEU A 35 -0.08 -14.05 -12.28
N CYS A 36 0.37 -14.65 -11.18
CA CYS A 36 1.76 -14.65 -10.77
C CYS A 36 2.31 -16.07 -10.71
N THR A 37 3.52 -16.28 -11.22
CA THR A 37 4.35 -17.42 -10.84
C THR A 37 5.25 -16.99 -9.70
N ILE A 38 5.21 -17.72 -8.58
CA ILE A 38 6.02 -17.45 -7.38
C ILE A 38 6.91 -18.66 -7.10
N TYR A 39 8.21 -18.42 -7.00
CA TYR A 39 9.22 -19.41 -6.60
C TYR A 39 9.58 -19.24 -5.13
N GLY A 40 9.79 -20.34 -4.42
CA GLY A 40 10.22 -20.31 -3.02
C GLY A 40 9.17 -19.75 -2.05
N SER A 41 9.65 -19.22 -0.92
CA SER A 41 8.87 -18.57 0.14
C SER A 41 9.79 -17.68 0.99
N GLY A 42 9.22 -16.80 1.81
CA GLY A 42 9.98 -15.86 2.64
C GLY A 42 10.76 -14.85 1.79
N LYS A 43 11.93 -14.43 2.27
CA LYS A 43 12.83 -13.52 1.53
C LYS A 43 13.45 -14.16 0.27
N GLU A 44 13.32 -15.47 0.08
CA GLU A 44 13.73 -16.14 -1.17
C GLU A 44 12.63 -16.11 -2.24
N SER A 45 11.46 -15.53 -1.93
CA SER A 45 10.34 -15.42 -2.86
C SER A 45 10.75 -14.64 -4.10
N LYS A 46 10.57 -15.25 -5.28
CA LYS A 46 10.72 -14.55 -6.56
C LYS A 46 9.39 -14.56 -7.28
N LEU A 47 8.84 -13.38 -7.54
CA LEU A 47 7.58 -13.21 -8.25
C LEU A 47 7.82 -12.85 -9.71
N HIS A 48 7.17 -13.58 -10.60
CA HIS A 48 7.03 -13.23 -12.01
C HIS A 48 5.56 -12.95 -12.31
N LEU A 49 5.25 -11.71 -12.70
CA LEU A 49 3.93 -11.33 -13.16
C LEU A 49 3.74 -11.82 -14.60
N GLU A 50 2.87 -12.80 -14.80
CA GLU A 50 2.61 -13.38 -16.12
C GLU A 50 1.57 -12.59 -16.89
N LYS A 51 0.47 -12.24 -16.20
CA LYS A 51 -0.67 -11.54 -16.77
C LYS A 51 -1.28 -10.61 -15.73
N PHE A 52 -1.80 -9.49 -16.20
CA PHE A 52 -2.50 -8.52 -15.37
C PHE A 52 -3.67 -7.91 -16.16
N THR A 53 -4.79 -7.70 -15.49
CA THR A 53 -5.90 -6.91 -16.01
C THR A 53 -6.66 -6.29 -14.85
N THR A 54 -7.26 -5.13 -15.10
CA THR A 54 -8.31 -4.57 -14.24
C THR A 54 -9.63 -4.72 -14.98
N LEU A 55 -10.64 -5.27 -14.31
CA LEU A 55 -11.99 -5.37 -14.87
C LEU A 55 -12.91 -4.44 -14.09
N ASP A 56 -13.58 -3.52 -14.79
CA ASP A 56 -14.43 -2.51 -14.17
C ASP A 56 -15.64 -3.15 -13.51
N TYR A 57 -16.05 -2.58 -12.37
CA TYR A 57 -17.31 -2.95 -11.77
C TYR A 57 -18.49 -2.31 -12.51
N PRO A 58 -19.62 -3.03 -12.68
CA PRO A 58 -20.87 -2.43 -13.10
C PRO A 58 -21.31 -1.28 -12.16
N ALA A 59 -21.91 -0.23 -12.73
CA ALA A 59 -22.30 0.95 -11.94
C ALA A 59 -23.29 0.62 -10.81
N ASP A 60 -24.28 -0.23 -11.11
CA ASP A 60 -25.27 -0.70 -10.14
C ASP A 60 -24.63 -1.50 -8.99
N PHE A 61 -23.60 -2.30 -9.27
CA PHE A 61 -22.84 -2.99 -8.25
C PHE A 61 -22.12 -2.01 -7.31
N ARG A 62 -21.43 -0.99 -7.87
CA ARG A 62 -20.77 0.04 -7.07
C ARG A 62 -21.75 0.76 -6.16
N ASP A 63 -22.91 1.12 -6.68
CA ASP A 63 -23.94 1.82 -5.92
C ASP A 63 -24.50 0.97 -4.78
N ARG A 64 -24.62 -0.35 -4.97
CA ARG A 64 -25.00 -1.27 -3.89
C ARG A 64 -23.90 -1.40 -2.83
N VAL A 65 -22.63 -1.54 -3.22
CA VAL A 65 -21.51 -1.59 -2.25
C VAL A 65 -21.42 -0.30 -1.42
N ARG A 66 -21.66 0.86 -2.04
CA ARG A 66 -21.73 2.17 -1.35
C ARG A 66 -22.83 2.25 -0.28
N GLN A 67 -23.82 1.36 -0.29
CA GLN A 67 -24.84 1.31 0.78
C GLN A 67 -24.25 0.88 2.11
N VAL A 68 -23.19 0.04 2.09
CA VAL A 68 -22.56 -0.50 3.30
C VAL A 68 -21.15 0.05 3.56
N PHE A 69 -20.46 0.53 2.52
CA PHE A 69 -19.08 0.99 2.61
C PHE A 69 -18.91 2.18 3.57
N ALA A 70 -17.96 2.02 4.50
CA ALA A 70 -17.53 3.03 5.48
C ALA A 70 -18.67 3.63 6.34
N LYS A 71 -19.74 2.88 6.58
CA LYS A 71 -20.92 3.32 7.34
C LYS A 71 -21.09 2.55 8.64
N ARG A 72 -21.46 3.26 9.70
CA ARG A 72 -21.78 2.67 11.02
C ARG A 72 -23.16 2.03 11.05
N GLU A 73 -24.13 2.63 10.36
CA GLU A 73 -25.49 2.15 10.25
C GLU A 73 -25.73 1.65 8.83
N ILE A 74 -26.08 0.38 8.71
CA ILE A 74 -26.26 -0.33 7.44
C ILE A 74 -27.41 -1.32 7.57
N ASP A 75 -27.99 -1.68 6.42
CA ASP A 75 -28.92 -2.81 6.34
C ASP A 75 -28.12 -4.13 6.36
N GLN A 76 -28.40 -4.99 7.35
CA GLN A 76 -27.69 -6.26 7.52
C GLN A 76 -28.01 -7.28 6.43
N GLN A 77 -29.24 -7.27 5.90
CA GLN A 77 -29.64 -8.14 4.79
C GLN A 77 -28.89 -7.73 3.52
N VAL A 78 -28.72 -6.43 3.27
CA VAL A 78 -27.92 -5.92 2.16
C VAL A 78 -26.45 -6.34 2.32
N LEU A 79 -25.84 -6.16 3.50
CA LEU A 79 -24.47 -6.59 3.75
C LEU A 79 -24.28 -8.09 3.50
N CYS A 80 -25.17 -8.93 4.04
CA CYS A 80 -25.13 -10.38 3.87
C CYS A 80 -25.25 -10.78 2.40
N GLY A 81 -26.19 -10.18 1.66
CA GLY A 81 -26.36 -10.44 0.23
C GLY A 81 -25.16 -9.98 -0.60
N LEU A 82 -24.60 -8.80 -0.29
CA LEU A 82 -23.40 -8.29 -0.95
C LEU A 82 -22.18 -9.19 -0.76
N HIS A 83 -22.02 -9.77 0.43
CA HIS A 83 -20.89 -10.65 0.71
C HIS A 83 -20.82 -11.85 -0.26
N GLY A 84 -21.96 -12.53 -0.49
CA GLY A 84 -22.05 -13.59 -1.50
C GLY A 84 -21.97 -13.06 -2.94
N GLN A 85 -22.67 -11.96 -3.25
CA GLN A 85 -22.70 -11.38 -4.60
C GLN A 85 -21.30 -10.98 -5.09
N ILE A 86 -20.47 -10.39 -4.22
CA ILE A 86 -19.09 -10.00 -4.55
C ILE A 86 -18.25 -11.24 -4.85
N GLY A 87 -18.39 -12.31 -4.06
CA GLY A 87 -17.68 -13.56 -4.31
C GLY A 87 -18.05 -14.18 -5.67
N VAL A 88 -19.34 -14.20 -6.02
CA VAL A 88 -19.80 -14.65 -7.35
C VAL A 88 -19.21 -13.79 -8.46
N LEU A 89 -19.30 -12.46 -8.33
CA LEU A 89 -18.80 -11.53 -9.34
C LEU A 89 -17.28 -11.66 -9.52
N HIS A 90 -16.52 -11.73 -8.43
CA HIS A 90 -15.06 -11.94 -8.48
C HIS A 90 -14.71 -13.26 -9.15
N GLY A 91 -15.41 -14.34 -8.84
CA GLY A 91 -15.21 -15.63 -9.52
C GLY A 91 -15.50 -15.56 -11.03
N GLN A 92 -16.56 -14.85 -11.44
CA GLN A 92 -16.87 -14.61 -12.85
C GLN A 92 -15.77 -13.79 -13.55
N MET A 93 -15.29 -12.72 -12.89
CA MET A 93 -14.22 -11.86 -13.41
C MET A 93 -12.90 -12.62 -13.53
N VAL A 94 -12.58 -13.53 -12.60
CA VAL A 94 -11.43 -14.44 -12.71
C VAL A 94 -11.57 -15.36 -13.92
N ASN A 95 -12.71 -16.01 -14.11
CA ASN A 95 -12.95 -16.87 -15.27
C ASN A 95 -12.87 -16.08 -16.59
N GLN A 96 -13.38 -14.85 -16.62
CA GLN A 96 -13.26 -13.94 -17.76
C GLN A 96 -11.80 -13.63 -18.07
N ALA A 97 -11.00 -13.28 -17.05
CA ALA A 97 -9.58 -13.01 -17.21
C ALA A 97 -8.80 -14.25 -17.70
N LEU A 98 -9.04 -15.41 -17.10
CA LEU A 98 -8.45 -16.69 -17.52
C LEU A 98 -8.77 -17.03 -18.97
N SER A 99 -10.03 -16.87 -19.37
CA SER A 99 -10.44 -17.07 -20.77
C SER A 99 -9.78 -16.06 -21.70
N GLY A 100 -9.64 -14.80 -21.30
CA GLY A 100 -8.96 -13.77 -22.09
C GLY A 100 -7.45 -13.96 -22.20
N TRP A 101 -6.85 -14.76 -21.31
CA TRP A 101 -5.43 -15.09 -21.31
C TRP A 101 -5.12 -16.48 -21.89
N ASP A 102 -6.14 -17.23 -22.32
CA ASP A 102 -6.03 -18.63 -22.73
C ASP A 102 -5.36 -19.51 -21.67
N VAL A 103 -5.65 -19.27 -20.38
CA VAL A 103 -5.11 -20.03 -19.25
C VAL A 103 -6.19 -20.96 -18.68
N PRO A 104 -6.00 -22.29 -18.74
CA PRO A 104 -6.90 -23.24 -18.09
C PRO A 104 -6.92 -23.06 -16.58
N ALA A 105 -8.10 -23.11 -15.96
CA ALA A 105 -8.25 -22.99 -14.50
C ALA A 105 -7.46 -24.07 -13.74
N GLN A 106 -7.29 -25.27 -14.31
CA GLN A 106 -6.48 -26.33 -13.68
C GLN A 106 -4.99 -26.02 -13.56
N ASP A 107 -4.48 -25.07 -14.34
CA ASP A 107 -3.07 -24.65 -14.32
C ASP A 107 -2.80 -23.58 -13.23
N VAL A 108 -3.85 -23.12 -12.54
CA VAL A 108 -3.76 -22.20 -11.40
C VAL A 108 -3.86 -22.99 -10.10
N ASP A 109 -2.89 -22.79 -9.22
CA ASP A 109 -2.79 -23.51 -7.95
C ASP A 109 -3.79 -22.99 -6.93
N CYS A 110 -3.86 -21.66 -6.77
CA CYS A 110 -4.83 -21.01 -5.90
C CYS A 110 -5.13 -19.55 -6.33
N ILE A 111 -6.20 -19.01 -5.75
CA ILE A 111 -6.56 -17.60 -5.81
C ILE A 111 -6.31 -16.99 -4.43
N ALA A 112 -5.83 -15.76 -4.39
CA ALA A 112 -5.66 -14.94 -3.20
C ALA A 112 -6.62 -13.75 -3.30
N SER A 113 -7.70 -13.77 -2.52
CA SER A 113 -8.71 -12.71 -2.53
C SER A 113 -8.59 -11.80 -1.30
N HIS A 114 -8.29 -10.53 -1.52
CA HIS A 114 -8.48 -9.52 -0.47
C HIS A 114 -9.97 -9.36 -0.11
N GLY A 115 -10.85 -9.51 -1.10
CA GLY A 115 -12.24 -9.05 -1.03
C GLY A 115 -12.36 -7.53 -1.15
N GLN A 116 -13.47 -7.01 -0.65
CA GLN A 116 -13.80 -5.59 -0.60
C GLN A 116 -13.87 -5.14 0.86
N THR A 117 -13.00 -4.22 1.27
CA THR A 117 -13.12 -3.61 2.61
C THR A 117 -14.43 -2.84 2.70
N VAL A 118 -15.24 -3.14 3.72
CA VAL A 118 -16.48 -2.41 4.05
C VAL A 118 -16.26 -1.50 5.24
N TYR A 119 -15.51 -1.98 6.23
CA TYR A 119 -15.27 -1.21 7.44
C TYR A 119 -13.91 -1.57 8.05
N HIS A 120 -13.15 -0.56 8.46
CA HIS A 120 -11.90 -0.74 9.19
C HIS A 120 -11.94 0.16 10.42
N ALA A 121 -11.81 -0.46 11.60
CA ALA A 121 -12.08 0.13 12.90
C ALA A 121 -11.02 -0.28 13.93
N PRO A 122 -9.75 0.10 13.73
CA PRO A 122 -8.74 -0.06 14.77
C PRO A 122 -9.04 0.90 15.93
N ARG A 123 -8.69 0.50 17.16
CA ARG A 123 -9.05 1.20 18.40
C ARG A 123 -8.56 2.64 18.45
N HIS A 124 -7.39 2.91 17.86
CA HIS A 124 -6.82 4.26 17.80
C HIS A 124 -7.64 5.24 16.93
N LEU A 125 -8.40 4.74 15.94
CA LEU A 125 -9.28 5.57 15.11
C LEU A 125 -10.66 5.72 15.74
N THR A 126 -11.20 4.66 16.34
CA THR A 126 -12.57 4.68 16.90
C THR A 126 -12.63 5.30 18.30
N ASN A 127 -11.51 5.28 19.04
CA ASN A 127 -11.45 5.55 20.47
C ASN A 127 -12.44 4.68 21.30
N ASP A 128 -12.88 3.55 20.73
CA ASP A 128 -13.83 2.64 21.37
C ASP A 128 -13.11 1.38 21.87
N MET A 129 -12.81 1.37 23.16
CA MET A 129 -12.07 0.29 23.82
C MET A 129 -12.94 -0.94 24.15
N ARG A 130 -14.24 -0.92 23.85
CA ARG A 130 -15.15 -2.06 24.11
C ARG A 130 -14.94 -3.20 23.12
N PHE A 131 -14.37 -2.91 21.95
CA PHE A 131 -14.13 -3.87 20.88
C PHE A 131 -12.61 -4.01 20.61
N PRO A 132 -12.15 -5.18 20.16
CA PRO A 132 -10.79 -5.32 19.66
C PRO A 132 -10.60 -4.50 18.37
N ASP A 133 -9.35 -4.33 17.95
CA ASP A 133 -9.06 -3.85 16.60
C ASP A 133 -9.83 -4.71 15.58
N SER A 134 -10.54 -4.05 14.65
CA SER A 134 -11.52 -4.74 13.81
C SER A 134 -11.41 -4.29 12.36
N THR A 135 -11.67 -5.22 11.44
CA THR A 135 -11.79 -4.94 10.01
C THR A 135 -12.72 -5.96 9.37
N LEU A 136 -13.44 -5.55 8.35
CA LEU A 136 -14.34 -6.41 7.60
C LEU A 136 -14.10 -6.23 6.10
N GLN A 137 -13.67 -7.33 5.47
CA GLN A 137 -13.67 -7.50 4.04
C GLN A 137 -14.82 -8.44 3.69
N ILE A 138 -15.56 -8.12 2.63
CA ILE A 138 -16.62 -8.99 2.09
C ILE A 138 -16.26 -9.45 0.68
N GLY A 139 -16.90 -10.52 0.19
CA GLY A 139 -16.49 -11.23 -1.00
C GLY A 139 -16.19 -12.66 -0.64
N GLU A 140 -17.24 -13.47 -0.58
CA GLU A 140 -17.15 -14.79 0.03
C GLU A 140 -16.30 -15.76 -0.78
N ALA A 141 -15.27 -16.32 -0.13
CA ALA A 141 -14.24 -17.12 -0.77
C ALA A 141 -14.77 -18.48 -1.27
N ASP A 142 -15.76 -19.08 -0.62
CA ASP A 142 -16.41 -20.29 -1.11
C ASP A 142 -17.17 -20.04 -2.42
N HIS A 143 -17.75 -18.84 -2.62
CA HIS A 143 -18.37 -18.48 -3.90
C HIS A 143 -17.32 -18.31 -5.01
N ILE A 144 -16.17 -17.71 -4.70
CA ILE A 144 -15.05 -17.60 -5.66
C ILE A 144 -14.52 -19.00 -6.01
N ALA A 145 -14.27 -19.83 -5.01
CA ALA A 145 -13.75 -21.19 -5.19
C ALA A 145 -14.72 -22.06 -5.99
N SER A 146 -16.02 -22.01 -5.67
CA SER A 146 -17.06 -22.74 -6.40
C SER A 146 -17.18 -22.26 -7.85
N ALA A 147 -17.16 -20.96 -8.10
CA ALA A 147 -17.30 -20.40 -9.44
C ALA A 147 -16.10 -20.69 -10.35
N THR A 148 -14.89 -20.81 -9.79
CA THR A 148 -13.64 -20.98 -10.54
C THR A 148 -13.12 -22.42 -10.56
N GLY A 149 -13.56 -23.26 -9.61
CA GLY A 149 -12.98 -24.58 -9.37
C GLY A 149 -11.56 -24.55 -8.76
N ILE A 150 -11.10 -23.38 -8.30
CA ILE A 150 -9.74 -23.14 -7.79
C ILE A 150 -9.80 -22.92 -6.27
N ILE A 151 -8.83 -23.47 -5.53
CA ILE A 151 -8.70 -23.23 -4.08
C ILE A 151 -8.53 -21.72 -3.87
N THR A 152 -9.36 -21.12 -3.02
CA THR A 152 -9.30 -19.68 -2.74
C THR A 152 -8.81 -19.44 -1.31
N ILE A 153 -7.82 -18.56 -1.17
CA ILE A 153 -7.31 -18.07 0.11
C ILE A 153 -7.77 -16.63 0.27
N ALA A 154 -8.48 -16.32 1.35
CA ALA A 154 -9.02 -14.97 1.60
C ALA A 154 -8.85 -14.56 3.07
N ASP A 155 -9.44 -13.43 3.47
CA ASP A 155 -9.47 -12.96 4.88
C ASP A 155 -8.08 -12.72 5.50
N PHE A 156 -7.14 -12.22 4.70
CA PHE A 156 -5.76 -12.02 5.11
C PHE A 156 -5.60 -11.16 6.38
N ARG A 157 -6.43 -10.10 6.53
CA ARG A 157 -6.34 -9.17 7.66
C ARG A 157 -6.74 -9.78 9.00
N GLN A 158 -7.61 -10.79 9.00
CA GLN A 158 -8.20 -11.33 10.22
C GLN A 158 -7.16 -12.00 11.13
N LYS A 159 -6.21 -12.72 10.55
CA LYS A 159 -5.17 -13.40 11.34
C LYS A 159 -4.18 -12.41 11.96
N HIS A 160 -3.87 -11.33 11.26
CA HIS A 160 -3.06 -10.23 11.79
C HIS A 160 -3.74 -9.59 13.02
N ILE A 161 -5.05 -9.35 12.94
CA ILE A 161 -5.83 -8.84 14.08
C ILE A 161 -5.89 -9.82 15.25
N ALA A 162 -6.12 -11.11 14.96
CA ALA A 162 -6.17 -12.15 15.99
C ALA A 162 -4.87 -12.27 16.81
N HIS A 163 -3.75 -11.78 16.28
CA HIS A 163 -2.44 -11.75 16.94
C HIS A 163 -2.04 -10.35 17.41
N GLY A 164 -3.01 -9.44 17.60
CA GLY A 164 -2.83 -8.14 18.25
C GLY A 164 -2.41 -7.00 17.33
N GLY A 165 -2.30 -7.23 16.02
CA GLY A 165 -2.08 -6.15 15.06
C GLY A 165 -3.39 -5.48 14.61
N GLN A 166 -3.31 -4.49 13.72
CA GLN A 166 -4.47 -3.73 13.28
C GLN A 166 -5.11 -4.24 11.98
N GLY A 167 -4.43 -5.12 11.24
CA GLY A 167 -4.90 -5.66 9.95
C GLY A 167 -4.52 -4.80 8.75
N ALA A 168 -3.78 -3.72 8.97
CA ALA A 168 -3.24 -2.81 7.95
C ALA A 168 -2.03 -2.04 8.50
N PRO A 169 -1.15 -1.50 7.63
CA PRO A 169 -1.05 -1.82 6.20
C PRO A 169 -0.42 -3.20 5.98
N LEU A 170 -0.99 -4.00 5.07
CA LEU A 170 -0.37 -5.28 4.68
C LEU A 170 0.73 -5.11 3.62
N ALA A 171 0.85 -3.91 3.04
CA ALA A 171 1.87 -3.53 2.06
C ALA A 171 3.29 -3.91 2.52
N VAL A 172 3.59 -3.68 3.80
CA VAL A 172 4.92 -3.95 4.39
C VAL A 172 5.31 -5.43 4.30
N TYR A 173 4.35 -6.37 4.32
CA TYR A 173 4.64 -7.79 4.18
C TYR A 173 5.12 -8.12 2.76
N GLY A 174 4.38 -7.67 1.75
CA GLY A 174 4.76 -7.87 0.34
C GLY A 174 6.07 -7.16 0.03
N ASP A 175 6.23 -5.93 0.52
CA ASP A 175 7.46 -5.17 0.33
C ASP A 175 8.67 -5.89 0.97
N TYR A 176 8.52 -6.38 2.20
CA TYR A 176 9.56 -7.13 2.89
C TYR A 176 9.92 -8.45 2.19
N LEU A 177 8.93 -9.21 1.76
CA LEU A 177 9.16 -10.52 1.15
C LEU A 177 9.75 -10.43 -0.26
N LEU A 178 9.37 -9.41 -1.04
CA LEU A 178 9.77 -9.27 -2.44
C LEU A 178 11.02 -8.43 -2.65
N PHE A 179 11.23 -7.41 -1.82
CA PHE A 179 12.24 -6.38 -2.11
C PHE A 179 13.34 -6.29 -1.05
N SER A 180 13.32 -7.12 -0.01
CA SER A 180 14.48 -7.23 0.88
C SER A 180 15.69 -7.76 0.11
N ASP A 181 16.88 -7.28 0.47
CA ASP A 181 18.13 -7.70 -0.13
C ASP A 181 19.12 -8.10 0.97
N PRO A 182 19.84 -9.23 0.83
CA PRO A 182 20.80 -9.65 1.85
C PRO A 182 21.92 -8.62 2.09
N ALA A 183 22.30 -7.84 1.07
CA ALA A 183 23.48 -6.96 1.10
C ALA A 183 23.13 -5.46 1.10
N GLU A 184 21.90 -5.07 0.78
CA GLU A 184 21.52 -3.68 0.57
C GLU A 184 20.39 -3.25 1.51
N ASN A 185 20.59 -2.14 2.23
CA ASN A 185 19.51 -1.48 2.95
C ASN A 185 18.69 -0.65 1.96
N ARG A 186 17.36 -0.81 1.96
CA ARG A 186 16.48 -0.15 0.99
C ARG A 186 15.41 0.69 1.67
N PHE A 187 15.13 1.84 1.07
CA PHE A 187 13.95 2.64 1.38
C PHE A 187 13.03 2.63 0.16
N LEU A 188 11.87 2.00 0.29
CA LEU A 188 10.82 2.06 -0.72
C LEU A 188 9.97 3.30 -0.45
N LEU A 189 10.34 4.43 -1.04
CA LEU A 189 9.69 5.73 -0.85
C LEU A 189 8.50 5.86 -1.80
N ASN A 190 7.30 6.05 -1.26
CA ASN A 190 6.12 6.44 -2.03
C ASN A 190 5.78 7.92 -1.78
N ILE A 191 5.68 8.70 -2.85
CA ILE A 191 5.33 10.12 -2.80
C ILE A 191 3.93 10.31 -3.38
N GLY A 192 2.91 10.13 -2.53
CA GLY A 192 1.51 10.41 -2.83
C GLY A 192 1.10 11.82 -2.39
N GLY A 193 -0.13 11.95 -1.87
CA GLY A 193 -0.52 13.16 -1.12
C GLY A 193 0.33 13.32 0.15
N ILE A 194 0.42 12.25 0.94
CA ILE A 194 1.40 12.05 2.00
C ILE A 194 2.54 11.18 1.47
N SER A 195 3.75 11.46 1.92
CA SER A 195 4.93 10.65 1.64
C SER A 195 5.16 9.62 2.74
N ASN A 196 5.49 8.40 2.34
CA ASN A 196 5.82 7.31 3.26
C ASN A 196 6.96 6.48 2.71
N PHE A 197 7.69 5.79 3.58
CA PHE A 197 8.64 4.77 3.14
C PHE A 197 8.34 3.44 3.82
N THR A 198 8.72 2.36 3.15
CA THR A 198 9.03 1.07 3.79
C THR A 198 10.54 0.89 3.85
N PHE A 199 11.10 0.78 5.06
CA PHE A 199 12.52 0.49 5.27
C PHE A 199 12.73 -1.02 5.31
N LEU A 200 13.65 -1.50 4.49
CA LEU A 200 14.03 -2.89 4.37
C LEU A 200 15.52 -3.02 4.72
N PRO A 201 15.84 -3.52 5.93
CA PRO A 201 17.22 -3.73 6.34
C PRO A 201 17.86 -4.88 5.56
N SER A 202 19.16 -4.74 5.30
CA SER A 202 20.02 -5.86 4.89
C SER A 202 20.20 -6.88 6.01
N ASP A 203 20.71 -8.06 5.69
CA ASP A 203 20.92 -9.13 6.69
C ASP A 203 22.00 -8.78 7.73
N GLN A 204 22.83 -7.76 7.46
CA GLN A 204 23.85 -7.25 8.40
C GLN A 204 23.32 -6.16 9.33
N SER A 205 22.10 -5.66 9.10
CA SER A 205 21.52 -4.61 9.93
C SER A 205 20.81 -5.22 11.14
N ASP A 206 21.03 -4.63 12.33
CA ASP A 206 20.29 -4.98 13.55
C ASP A 206 18.89 -4.33 13.59
N GLN A 207 18.53 -3.56 12.56
CA GLN A 207 17.22 -2.91 12.49
C GLN A 207 16.15 -3.86 11.96
N GLN A 208 14.90 -3.56 12.31
CA GLN A 208 13.72 -4.25 11.79
C GLN A 208 13.14 -3.48 10.61
N ALA A 209 12.44 -4.18 9.71
CA ALA A 209 11.68 -3.56 8.64
C ALA A 209 10.46 -2.83 9.20
N TYR A 210 10.12 -1.66 8.65
CA TYR A 210 8.92 -0.93 9.06
C TYR A 210 8.44 0.03 7.97
N ALA A 211 7.15 0.34 7.99
CA ALA A 211 6.56 1.40 7.18
C ALA A 211 6.23 2.61 8.05
N THR A 212 6.41 3.82 7.52
CA THR A 212 6.10 5.06 8.24
C THR A 212 5.82 6.21 7.29
N ASP A 213 5.01 7.16 7.73
CA ASP A 213 4.82 8.43 7.05
C ASP A 213 5.92 9.43 7.43
N LEU A 214 6.32 10.25 6.46
CA LEU A 214 7.36 11.29 6.61
C LEU A 214 6.76 12.70 6.70
N GLY A 215 5.53 12.89 6.21
CA GLY A 215 4.86 14.17 6.09
C GLY A 215 4.32 14.41 4.68
N PRO A 216 4.15 15.66 4.25
CA PRO A 216 3.50 15.94 2.97
C PRO A 216 4.36 15.43 1.80
N GLY A 217 3.69 14.79 0.83
CA GLY A 217 4.20 14.61 -0.52
C GLY A 217 3.68 15.75 -1.38
N ASN A 218 2.62 15.48 -2.15
CA ASN A 218 1.98 16.46 -3.02
C ASN A 218 0.76 17.18 -2.41
N THR A 219 0.25 16.74 -1.25
CA THR A 219 -1.08 17.17 -0.75
C THR A 219 -1.20 18.69 -0.60
N MET A 220 -0.26 19.36 0.06
CA MET A 220 -0.33 20.80 0.28
C MET A 220 -0.14 21.59 -1.02
N MET A 221 0.76 21.14 -1.90
CA MET A 221 0.96 21.74 -3.21
C MET A 221 -0.32 21.66 -4.05
N ASN A 222 -0.94 20.47 -4.13
CA ASN A 222 -2.16 20.25 -4.89
C ASN A 222 -3.33 21.07 -4.33
N GLN A 223 -3.51 21.10 -3.01
CA GLN A 223 -4.52 21.96 -2.38
C GLN A 223 -4.29 23.43 -2.73
N TYR A 224 -3.04 23.90 -2.68
CA TYR A 224 -2.71 25.31 -2.91
C TYR A 224 -2.96 25.71 -4.36
N VAL A 225 -2.53 24.91 -5.34
CA VAL A 225 -2.77 25.24 -6.76
C VAL A 225 -4.24 25.13 -7.15
N LEU A 226 -5.00 24.26 -6.49
CA LEU A 226 -6.44 24.21 -6.66
C LEU A 226 -7.09 25.50 -6.15
N GLU A 227 -6.73 25.98 -4.96
CA GLU A 227 -7.27 27.22 -4.37
C GLU A 227 -6.87 28.47 -5.19
N GLN A 228 -5.63 28.55 -5.67
CA GLN A 228 -5.11 29.75 -6.34
C GLN A 228 -5.36 29.79 -7.86
N TYR A 229 -5.34 28.63 -8.52
CA TYR A 229 -5.35 28.55 -9.99
C TYR A 229 -6.47 27.65 -10.56
N GLY A 230 -7.22 26.94 -9.71
CA GLY A 230 -8.22 25.97 -10.16
C GLY A 230 -7.63 24.74 -10.86
N LEU A 231 -6.34 24.44 -10.63
CA LEU A 231 -5.63 23.29 -11.19
C LEU A 231 -5.54 22.17 -10.17
N GLU A 232 -5.62 20.90 -10.60
CA GLU A 232 -5.53 19.75 -9.69
C GLU A 232 -4.10 19.52 -9.14
N MET A 233 -3.09 19.92 -9.90
CA MET A 233 -1.67 19.76 -9.55
C MET A 233 -0.78 20.74 -10.33
N ASP A 234 0.39 21.03 -9.79
CA ASP A 234 1.45 21.77 -10.48
C ASP A 234 2.20 20.82 -11.42
N ARG A 235 1.73 20.73 -12.67
CA ARG A 235 2.31 19.84 -13.67
C ARG A 235 3.76 20.20 -13.96
N ASP A 236 4.64 19.21 -13.91
CA ASP A 236 6.10 19.34 -14.12
C ASP A 236 6.78 20.38 -13.21
N ALA A 237 6.11 20.70 -12.08
CA ALA A 237 6.51 21.76 -11.16
C ALA A 237 6.68 23.15 -11.80
N HIS A 238 5.92 23.47 -12.86
CA HIS A 238 6.05 24.73 -13.59
C HIS A 238 5.90 25.97 -12.69
N ILE A 239 4.90 25.98 -11.80
CA ILE A 239 4.65 27.11 -10.89
C ILE A 239 5.76 27.17 -9.84
N ALA A 240 6.05 26.05 -9.18
CA ALA A 240 7.08 25.99 -8.14
C ALA A 240 8.49 26.35 -8.67
N ARG A 241 8.84 25.98 -9.91
CA ARG A 241 10.12 26.35 -10.53
C ARG A 241 10.24 27.83 -10.84
N SER A 242 9.13 28.52 -11.05
CA SER A 242 9.12 29.97 -11.33
C SER A 242 9.27 30.83 -10.07
N GLY A 243 9.05 30.23 -8.88
CA GLY A 243 9.15 30.89 -7.60
C GLY A 243 10.52 30.80 -6.95
N THR A 244 10.67 31.56 -5.87
CA THR A 244 11.81 31.52 -4.95
C THR A 244 11.38 30.99 -3.58
N VAL A 245 12.17 30.10 -3.00
CA VAL A 245 11.91 29.53 -1.66
C VAL A 245 12.00 30.62 -0.59
N GLU A 246 10.91 30.79 0.15
CA GLU A 246 10.80 31.70 1.29
C GLU A 246 11.33 31.03 2.56
N LYS A 247 12.57 31.38 2.93
CA LYS A 247 13.30 30.71 4.02
C LYS A 247 12.58 30.79 5.38
N GLN A 248 11.91 31.91 5.67
CA GLN A 248 11.21 32.09 6.94
C GLN A 248 9.97 31.20 7.01
N LEU A 249 9.13 31.19 5.97
CA LEU A 249 8.00 30.28 5.86
C LEU A 249 8.45 28.81 5.90
N LEU A 250 9.49 28.45 5.14
CA LEU A 250 10.05 27.09 5.15
C LEU A 250 10.46 26.67 6.56
N THR A 251 11.18 27.53 7.27
CA THR A 251 11.60 27.26 8.66
C THR A 251 10.38 27.05 9.55
N ALA A 252 9.33 27.85 9.40
CA ALA A 252 8.10 27.70 10.19
C ALA A 252 7.34 26.40 9.86
N LEU A 253 7.27 25.99 8.58
CA LEU A 253 6.67 24.72 8.17
C LEU A 253 7.42 23.50 8.73
N LEU A 254 8.74 23.60 8.87
CA LEU A 254 9.56 22.52 9.44
C LEU A 254 9.45 22.39 10.97
N THR A 255 8.72 23.27 11.66
CA THR A 255 8.53 23.20 13.13
C THR A 255 7.42 22.24 13.56
N GLU A 256 6.76 21.55 12.63
CA GLU A 256 5.66 20.63 12.96
C GLU A 256 6.13 19.47 13.87
N PRO A 257 5.61 19.32 15.10
CA PRO A 257 6.02 18.25 16.01
C PRO A 257 5.91 16.85 15.44
N PHE A 258 4.96 16.59 14.53
CA PHE A 258 4.87 15.30 13.84
C PHE A 258 6.18 14.93 13.15
N LEU A 259 6.90 15.88 12.53
CA LEU A 259 8.14 15.59 11.80
C LEU A 259 9.22 15.01 12.72
N ASP A 260 9.23 15.39 14.00
CA ASP A 260 10.22 14.95 15.00
C ASP A 260 9.83 13.67 15.77
N GLN A 261 8.59 13.20 15.66
CA GLN A 261 8.16 11.94 16.30
C GLN A 261 8.98 10.73 15.84
N SER A 262 9.11 9.73 16.72
CA SER A 262 9.76 8.44 16.45
C SER A 262 8.98 7.61 15.43
N PHE A 263 9.69 6.76 14.69
CA PHE A 263 9.09 5.81 13.76
C PHE A 263 8.70 4.47 14.45
N PRO A 264 7.63 3.80 14.01
CA PRO A 264 6.71 4.20 12.94
C PRO A 264 5.68 5.24 13.40
N LYS A 265 5.22 6.09 12.49
CA LYS A 265 4.17 7.08 12.70
C LYS A 265 3.33 7.27 11.44
N THR A 266 2.10 7.76 11.59
CA THR A 266 1.15 7.96 10.50
C THR A 266 0.51 9.34 10.54
N THR A 267 0.15 9.87 9.38
CA THR A 267 -0.47 11.20 9.22
C THR A 267 -1.29 11.26 7.93
N GLY A 268 -1.96 12.39 7.72
CA GLY A 268 -2.83 12.61 6.60
C GLY A 268 -3.03 14.09 6.28
N PRO A 269 -3.90 14.39 5.29
CA PRO A 269 -4.31 15.75 4.96
C PRO A 269 -4.98 16.48 6.13
N GLU A 270 -5.44 15.80 7.17
CA GLU A 270 -5.96 16.42 8.39
C GLU A 270 -4.90 17.25 9.15
N LEU A 271 -3.62 16.93 9.00
CA LEU A 271 -2.51 17.71 9.57
C LEU A 271 -1.87 18.61 8.50
N PHE A 272 -1.47 18.03 7.36
CA PHE A 272 -0.77 18.75 6.30
C PHE A 272 -1.75 19.30 5.27
N ASN A 273 -2.27 20.50 5.53
CA ASN A 273 -3.26 21.20 4.72
C ASN A 273 -3.02 22.72 4.66
N LEU A 274 -3.90 23.43 3.95
CA LEU A 274 -3.79 24.89 3.81
C LEU A 274 -3.98 25.65 5.12
N ASP A 275 -4.66 25.11 6.13
CA ASP A 275 -4.74 25.75 7.43
C ASP A 275 -3.38 25.73 8.14
N TYR A 276 -2.63 24.61 8.03
CA TYR A 276 -1.25 24.53 8.51
C TYR A 276 -0.34 25.56 7.81
N LEU A 277 -0.49 25.72 6.49
CA LEU A 277 0.22 26.76 5.74
C LEU A 277 -0.13 28.18 6.23
N LYS A 278 -1.43 28.50 6.36
CA LYS A 278 -1.91 29.81 6.82
C LYS A 278 -1.40 30.13 8.22
N GLN A 279 -1.35 29.15 9.11
CA GLN A 279 -0.77 29.30 10.45
C GLN A 279 0.75 29.57 10.39
N ALA A 280 1.49 28.89 9.50
CA ALA A 280 2.92 29.16 9.30
C ALA A 280 3.19 30.58 8.74
N GLN A 281 2.38 31.03 7.78
CA GLN A 281 2.43 32.39 7.25
C GLN A 281 2.11 33.45 8.33
N SER A 282 1.09 33.20 9.15
CA SER A 282 0.75 34.09 10.27
C SER A 282 1.87 34.17 11.30
N ARG A 283 2.53 33.06 11.65
CA ARG A 283 3.65 33.04 12.61
C ARG A 283 4.86 33.82 12.12
N THR A 284 5.06 33.89 10.81
CA THR A 284 6.20 34.57 10.18
C THR A 284 5.88 35.99 9.73
N GLY A 285 4.61 36.41 9.79
CA GLY A 285 4.16 37.69 9.24
C GLY A 285 4.19 37.75 7.71
N GLN A 286 4.30 36.61 7.03
CA GLN A 286 4.41 36.51 5.57
C GLN A 286 3.06 36.14 4.93
N LEU A 287 2.09 37.05 5.01
CA LEU A 287 0.73 36.82 4.47
C LEU A 287 0.64 37.08 2.95
N ASP A 288 1.47 37.98 2.43
CA ASP A 288 1.43 38.45 1.03
C ASP A 288 2.60 37.89 0.20
N ILE A 289 2.86 36.59 0.31
CA ILE A 289 3.89 35.92 -0.49
C ILE A 289 3.33 35.63 -1.90
N PRO A 290 4.07 35.92 -2.99
CA PRO A 290 3.68 35.51 -4.33
C PRO A 290 3.40 34.00 -4.41
N SER A 291 2.35 33.60 -5.12
CA SER A 291 1.89 32.21 -5.14
C SER A 291 2.96 31.23 -5.65
N GLU A 292 3.77 31.65 -6.62
CA GLU A 292 4.92 30.89 -7.10
C GLU A 292 5.97 30.65 -6.00
N ASN A 293 6.23 31.64 -5.14
CA ASN A 293 7.15 31.51 -4.01
C ASN A 293 6.57 30.58 -2.93
N VAL A 294 5.26 30.62 -2.69
CA VAL A 294 4.59 29.64 -1.80
C VAL A 294 4.75 28.23 -2.36
N MET A 295 4.52 28.03 -3.66
CA MET A 295 4.68 26.73 -4.31
C MET A 295 6.12 26.21 -4.27
N ALA A 296 7.10 27.06 -4.55
CA ALA A 296 8.52 26.73 -4.40
C ALA A 296 8.85 26.30 -2.96
N THR A 297 8.28 27.02 -1.98
CA THR A 297 8.48 26.77 -0.55
C THR A 297 7.83 25.46 -0.09
N LEU A 298 6.61 25.16 -0.54
CA LEU A 298 5.93 23.89 -0.26
C LEU A 298 6.65 22.70 -0.90
N ASN A 299 7.17 22.85 -2.12
CA ASN A 299 7.97 21.83 -2.78
C ASN A 299 9.23 21.50 -1.97
N MET A 300 9.99 22.53 -1.59
CA MET A 300 11.17 22.38 -0.73
C MET A 300 10.82 21.81 0.65
N PHE A 301 9.69 22.20 1.23
CA PHE A 301 9.21 21.67 2.50
C PHE A 301 8.97 20.16 2.42
N SER A 302 8.24 19.68 1.41
CA SER A 302 8.06 18.25 1.17
C SER A 302 9.39 17.51 1.00
N ALA A 303 10.33 18.08 0.21
CA ALA A 303 11.64 17.49 0.01
C ALA A 303 12.44 17.35 1.31
N LEU A 304 12.42 18.39 2.16
CA LEU A 304 13.13 18.38 3.43
C LEU A 304 12.46 17.46 4.46
N ALA A 305 11.13 17.43 4.55
CA ALA A 305 10.42 16.50 5.42
C ALA A 305 10.78 15.03 5.08
N ILE A 306 10.75 14.69 3.78
CA ILE A 306 11.13 13.36 3.29
C ILE A 306 12.59 13.04 3.63
N THR A 307 13.52 13.92 3.25
CA THR A 307 14.94 13.60 3.35
C THR A 307 15.50 13.67 4.77
N GLN A 308 14.96 14.54 5.63
CA GLN A 308 15.28 14.52 7.05
C GLN A 308 14.76 13.25 7.71
N GLY A 309 13.55 12.80 7.35
CA GLY A 309 13.00 11.53 7.83
C GLY A 309 13.86 10.32 7.43
N ILE A 310 14.25 10.22 6.16
CA ILE A 310 15.15 9.16 5.67
C ILE A 310 16.51 9.22 6.36
N LYS A 311 17.13 10.40 6.50
CA LYS A 311 18.41 10.56 7.20
C LYS A 311 18.34 10.14 8.67
N ARG A 312 17.22 10.40 9.35
CA ARG A 312 17.01 9.94 10.74
C ARG A 312 16.87 8.43 10.81
N ALA A 313 16.14 7.81 9.89
CA ALA A 313 16.03 6.36 9.80
C ALA A 313 17.38 5.69 9.46
N ALA A 314 18.19 6.34 8.62
CA ALA A 314 19.50 5.85 8.17
C ALA A 314 20.68 6.33 9.03
N LYS A 315 20.45 6.87 10.24
CA LYS A 315 21.51 7.51 11.06
C LYS A 315 22.73 6.61 11.27
N ASP A 316 22.49 5.31 11.45
CA ASP A 316 23.52 4.30 11.71
C ASP A 316 23.73 3.35 10.51
N ILE A 317 23.37 3.81 9.30
CA ILE A 317 23.47 3.04 8.05
C ILE A 317 24.41 3.76 7.09
N GLU A 318 25.54 3.12 6.76
CA GLU A 318 26.54 3.72 5.86
C GLU A 318 26.07 3.78 4.41
N GLN A 319 25.40 2.73 3.91
CA GLN A 319 24.96 2.61 2.53
C GLN A 319 23.51 2.15 2.45
N TYR A 320 22.73 2.86 1.65
CA TYR A 320 21.34 2.53 1.35
C TYR A 320 20.92 3.07 -0.02
N THR A 321 19.89 2.45 -0.58
CA THR A 321 19.24 2.89 -1.82
C THR A 321 17.80 3.28 -1.55
N VAL A 322 17.36 4.39 -2.15
CA VAL A 322 15.99 4.88 -2.11
C VAL A 322 15.33 4.60 -3.45
N PHE A 323 14.29 3.77 -3.44
CA PHE A 323 13.46 3.47 -4.59
C PHE A 323 12.17 4.29 -4.52
N VAL A 324 12.00 5.23 -5.45
CA VAL A 324 10.90 6.19 -5.44
C VAL A 324 9.73 5.69 -6.30
N SER A 325 8.51 5.85 -5.78
CA SER A 325 7.22 5.51 -6.39
C SER A 325 6.18 6.60 -6.11
N GLY A 326 4.99 6.46 -6.69
CA GLY A 326 3.86 7.39 -6.50
C GLY A 326 3.91 8.62 -7.41
N GLY A 327 2.87 9.44 -7.34
CA GLY A 327 2.69 10.61 -8.22
C GLY A 327 3.81 11.66 -8.15
N GLY A 328 4.54 11.72 -7.02
CA GLY A 328 5.70 12.60 -6.87
C GLY A 328 6.87 12.26 -7.79
N LEU A 329 6.87 11.08 -8.45
CA LEU A 329 7.81 10.79 -9.54
C LEU A 329 7.69 11.79 -10.70
N HIS A 330 6.51 12.37 -10.91
CA HIS A 330 6.25 13.37 -11.96
C HIS A 330 6.57 14.80 -11.53
N ASN A 331 6.97 15.01 -10.27
CA ASN A 331 7.42 16.30 -9.78
C ASN A 331 8.95 16.35 -9.82
N GLU A 332 9.50 16.74 -10.97
CA GLU A 332 10.94 16.73 -11.21
C GLU A 332 11.72 17.62 -10.22
N LEU A 333 11.18 18.79 -9.88
CA LEU A 333 11.80 19.69 -8.90
C LEU A 333 11.90 19.04 -7.51
N LEU A 334 10.86 18.32 -7.08
CA LEU A 334 10.86 17.59 -5.82
C LEU A 334 11.94 16.50 -5.82
N LEU A 335 12.05 15.73 -6.91
CA LEU A 335 13.09 14.71 -7.05
C LEU A 335 14.51 15.31 -7.09
N GLU A 336 14.70 16.46 -7.73
CA GLU A 336 15.96 17.21 -7.72
C GLU A 336 16.36 17.58 -6.28
N HIS A 337 15.43 18.14 -5.50
CA HIS A 337 15.69 18.50 -4.11
C HIS A 337 15.96 17.28 -3.23
N ILE A 338 15.26 16.16 -3.45
CA ILE A 338 15.50 14.90 -2.74
C ILE A 338 16.90 14.36 -3.05
N ARG A 339 17.28 14.28 -4.33
CA ARG A 339 18.60 13.80 -4.77
C ARG A 339 19.73 14.67 -4.24
N ALA A 340 19.56 15.99 -4.30
CA ALA A 340 20.54 16.94 -3.77
C ALA A 340 20.72 16.80 -2.25
N SER A 341 19.62 16.55 -1.53
CA SER A 341 19.63 16.38 -0.08
C SER A 341 20.18 15.02 0.37
N LEU A 342 20.04 13.97 -0.45
CA LEU A 342 20.53 12.60 -0.20
C LEU A 342 21.80 12.28 -1.01
N ASN A 343 22.72 13.24 -1.15
CA ASN A 343 23.89 13.16 -2.03
C ASN A 343 24.87 11.98 -1.81
N GLY A 344 24.75 11.23 -0.71
CA GLY A 344 25.53 10.00 -0.45
C GLY A 344 24.77 8.70 -0.71
N ALA A 345 23.48 8.76 -1.04
CA ALA A 345 22.63 7.59 -1.27
C ALA A 345 22.24 7.49 -2.74
N ARG A 346 22.04 6.27 -3.22
CA ARG A 346 21.46 6.05 -4.55
C ARG A 346 19.96 6.32 -4.48
N VAL A 347 19.46 7.27 -5.28
CA VAL A 347 18.02 7.54 -5.40
C VAL A 347 17.57 7.18 -6.82
N THR A 348 16.79 6.12 -6.94
CA THR A 348 16.29 5.61 -8.22
C THR A 348 14.79 5.32 -8.19
N THR A 349 14.21 4.89 -9.30
CA THR A 349 12.78 4.61 -9.44
C THR A 349 12.46 3.18 -9.03
N PHE A 350 11.26 2.97 -8.48
CA PHE A 350 10.75 1.65 -8.12
C PHE A 350 10.64 0.69 -9.31
N SER A 351 10.56 1.21 -10.53
CA SER A 351 10.55 0.41 -11.76
C SER A 351 11.80 -0.47 -11.93
N GLU A 352 12.94 -0.12 -11.32
CA GLU A 352 14.13 -0.97 -11.32
C GLU A 352 13.91 -2.31 -10.57
N LEU A 353 12.92 -2.38 -9.67
CA LEU A 353 12.56 -3.60 -8.95
C LEU A 353 11.67 -4.54 -9.78
N GLY A 354 11.32 -4.17 -11.02
CA GLY A 354 10.68 -5.06 -11.98
C GLY A 354 9.21 -5.39 -11.72
N VAL A 355 8.52 -4.63 -10.85
CA VAL A 355 7.09 -4.82 -10.55
C VAL A 355 6.27 -3.70 -11.17
N ASN A 356 5.24 -4.08 -11.94
CA ASN A 356 4.25 -3.14 -12.46
C ASN A 356 3.50 -2.48 -11.29
N PRO A 357 3.52 -1.13 -11.16
CA PRO A 357 2.81 -0.43 -10.09
C PRO A 357 1.32 -0.76 -9.99
N ASP A 358 0.62 -0.87 -11.12
CA ASP A 358 -0.82 -1.14 -11.17
C ASP A 358 -1.14 -2.56 -10.67
N ALA A 359 -0.22 -3.50 -10.87
CA ALA A 359 -0.37 -4.88 -10.41
C ALA A 359 0.14 -5.10 -8.98
N LYS A 360 0.80 -4.11 -8.37
CA LYS A 360 1.56 -4.29 -7.12
C LYS A 360 0.70 -4.86 -6.00
N GLU A 361 -0.49 -4.32 -5.77
CA GLU A 361 -1.35 -4.76 -4.67
C GLU A 361 -1.93 -6.17 -4.92
N ALA A 362 -2.36 -6.47 -6.14
CA ALA A 362 -2.80 -7.81 -6.50
C ALA A 362 -1.66 -8.84 -6.35
N CYS A 363 -0.45 -8.53 -6.83
CA CYS A 363 0.75 -9.34 -6.62
C CYS A 363 1.06 -9.57 -5.14
N LEU A 364 0.85 -8.58 -4.28
CA LEU A 364 1.04 -8.71 -2.85
C LEU A 364 0.11 -9.77 -2.26
N PHE A 365 -1.17 -9.79 -2.63
CA PHE A 365 -2.07 -10.84 -2.14
C PHE A 365 -1.65 -12.23 -2.63
N ALA A 366 -1.17 -12.34 -3.86
CA ALA A 366 -0.60 -13.60 -4.35
C ALA A 366 0.60 -14.07 -3.48
N ILE A 367 1.47 -13.14 -3.06
CA ILE A 367 2.57 -13.44 -2.13
C ILE A 367 2.08 -13.84 -0.75
N LEU A 368 1.06 -13.17 -0.20
CA LEU A 368 0.48 -13.56 1.08
C LEU A 368 -0.10 -14.98 1.02
N ALA A 369 -0.75 -15.35 -0.08
CA ALA A 369 -1.23 -16.72 -0.29
C ALA A 369 -0.07 -17.73 -0.43
N ASN A 370 1.05 -17.35 -1.07
CA ASN A 370 2.25 -18.19 -1.09
C ASN A 370 2.78 -18.44 0.34
N GLU A 371 2.81 -17.40 1.19
CA GLU A 371 3.20 -17.55 2.59
C GLU A 371 2.19 -18.34 3.43
N THR A 372 0.88 -18.26 3.12
CA THR A 372 -0.13 -19.14 3.71
C THR A 372 0.16 -20.60 3.41
N LEU A 373 0.58 -20.90 2.17
CA LEU A 373 0.80 -22.28 1.71
C LEU A 373 2.14 -22.84 2.17
N ALA A 374 3.22 -22.07 2.10
CA ALA A 374 4.59 -22.57 2.20
C ALA A 374 5.49 -21.75 3.11
N GLY A 375 5.00 -20.61 3.61
CA GLY A 375 5.74 -19.73 4.48
C GLY A 375 5.78 -20.22 5.93
N ALA A 376 6.55 -19.49 6.73
CA ALA A 376 6.59 -19.65 8.17
C ALA A 376 6.51 -18.27 8.86
N PRO A 377 5.98 -18.17 10.09
CA PRO A 377 6.02 -16.92 10.88
C PRO A 377 7.39 -16.23 10.90
N ALA A 378 8.47 -17.01 10.97
CA ALA A 378 9.85 -16.51 10.97
C ALA A 378 10.21 -15.71 9.69
N ASN A 379 9.52 -15.93 8.57
CA ASN A 379 9.75 -15.21 7.32
C ASN A 379 9.38 -13.73 7.40
N VAL A 380 8.63 -13.31 8.43
CA VAL A 380 8.12 -11.94 8.58
C VAL A 380 8.32 -11.42 10.01
N SER A 381 9.09 -12.12 10.84
CA SER A 381 9.33 -11.75 12.24
C SER A 381 10.21 -10.53 12.43
N ALA A 382 10.92 -10.11 11.37
CA ALA A 382 11.75 -8.91 11.39
C ALA A 382 10.97 -7.64 11.01
N ILE A 383 9.64 -7.72 10.85
CA ILE A 383 8.80 -6.53 10.67
C ILE A 383 8.46 -5.96 12.05
N LYS A 384 8.84 -4.71 12.29
CA LYS A 384 8.62 -3.98 13.54
C LYS A 384 7.13 -3.78 13.79
N ASP A 385 6.71 -3.89 15.05
CA ASP A 385 5.34 -3.63 15.52
C ASP A 385 4.25 -4.42 14.76
N SER A 386 4.63 -5.57 14.17
CA SER A 386 3.75 -6.40 13.36
C SER A 386 3.81 -7.87 13.81
N PRO A 387 2.67 -8.56 13.97
CA PRO A 387 2.66 -9.96 14.35
C PRO A 387 3.24 -10.85 13.24
N ALA A 388 4.13 -11.75 13.62
CA ALA A 388 4.73 -12.71 12.72
C ALA A 388 3.74 -13.85 12.41
N VAL A 389 2.95 -13.74 11.33
CA VAL A 389 1.89 -14.72 11.01
C VAL A 389 1.75 -14.99 9.51
N CYS A 390 1.51 -16.25 9.15
CA CYS A 390 1.06 -16.62 7.80
C CYS A 390 -0.45 -16.42 7.68
N MET A 391 -0.88 -15.38 6.99
CA MET A 391 -2.27 -14.90 6.95
C MET A 391 -3.22 -15.84 6.17
N GLY A 392 -4.49 -15.46 6.09
CA GLY A 392 -5.47 -16.11 5.22
C GLY A 392 -6.23 -17.30 5.82
N LYS A 393 -7.39 -17.57 5.20
CA LYS A 393 -8.29 -18.72 5.40
C LYS A 393 -8.49 -19.43 4.06
N VAL A 394 -8.59 -20.75 4.08
CA VAL A 394 -8.69 -21.58 2.86
C VAL A 394 -10.14 -22.00 2.61
N SER A 395 -10.61 -21.75 1.40
CA SER A 395 -11.89 -22.20 0.84
C SER A 395 -11.65 -23.21 -0.27
N PHE A 396 -12.31 -24.37 -0.16
CA PHE A 396 -12.20 -25.44 -1.13
C PHE A 396 -13.38 -25.37 -2.12
N PRO A 397 -13.16 -25.75 -3.40
CA PRO A 397 -14.21 -25.64 -4.43
C PRO A 397 -15.35 -26.67 -4.34
N TYR A 398 -15.18 -27.78 -3.60
CA TYR A 398 -16.14 -28.91 -3.53
C TYR A 398 -16.23 -29.54 -2.15
#